data_AF-A0A4P5X106-F1
#
_entry.id   AF-A0A4P5X106-F1
#
_cell.length_a   1.000
_cell.length_b   1.000
_cell.length_c   1.000
_cell.angle_alpha   90.00
_cell.angle_beta   90.00
_cell.angle_gamma   90.00
#
_symmetry.space_group_name_H-M   'P 1'
#
loop_
_entity.id
_entity.type
_entity.pdbx_description
1 polymer ?
#
loop_
_entity_poly.entity_id
_entity_poly.type
_entity_poly.pdbx_seq_one_letter_code
_entity_poly.pdbx_strand_id
1 'polypeptide(L)'
;MSDPSDQFDAVNPFAAPQANDLLPPPASGDEEGLPFQPFRTIWTAPRRTIRQIVRRNRYLHVIPLLCLGGVAQALERAAKRSVGDSIGPQTLFAIIVFLGPLGGLFGGWLVAMLLRVSGGWIGGRADFTRLQAAVAWSSLPKIVGLALWLPLIALLGMRAFTSVQFQVESAPTLVGVVLAMSVALLVLSIWGLVLLCNTVAEVQGFRSAWAGLGNVLLAVLLLIVPLIAIVMMAVGIGVITS
;
A
#
# COMPACT_ATOMS: atom_id res chain seq x y z
N MET A 1 47.88 29.47 -12.56
CA MET A 1 48.88 28.96 -13.52
C MET A 1 48.33 27.64 -14.02
N SER A 2 47.49 27.71 -15.06
CA SER A 2 46.78 26.58 -15.65
C SER A 2 47.70 25.91 -16.68
N ASP A 3 47.71 24.58 -16.67
CA ASP A 3 48.52 23.73 -17.53
C ASP A 3 48.19 24.00 -19.02
N PRO A 4 49.18 24.33 -19.88
CA PRO A 4 48.96 24.63 -21.29
C PRO A 4 48.57 23.40 -22.14
N SER A 5 48.53 22.19 -21.58
CA SER A 5 48.11 20.98 -22.29
C SER A 5 46.58 20.83 -22.44
N ASP A 6 45.77 21.46 -21.58
CA ASP A 6 44.30 21.36 -21.60
C ASP A 6 43.63 22.08 -22.80
N GLN A 7 44.38 22.92 -23.52
CA GLN A 7 43.79 23.73 -24.60
C GLN A 7 43.76 23.02 -25.96
N PHE A 8 44.47 21.89 -26.10
CA PHE A 8 44.58 21.17 -27.38
C PHE A 8 43.54 20.06 -27.59
N ASP A 9 42.88 19.59 -26.52
CA ASP A 9 41.91 18.47 -26.61
C ASP A 9 40.48 18.92 -26.96
N ALA A 10 40.19 20.22 -27.00
CA ALA A 10 38.83 20.72 -27.15
C ALA A 10 38.23 20.58 -28.57
N VAL A 11 39.02 20.24 -29.59
CA VAL A 11 38.51 20.11 -30.98
C VAL A 11 39.21 18.98 -31.74
N ASN A 12 39.17 17.75 -31.22
CA ASN A 12 39.57 16.57 -32.01
C ASN A 12 38.31 15.89 -32.61
N PRO A 13 38.03 16.06 -33.92
CA PRO A 13 36.89 15.44 -34.59
C PRO A 13 36.98 13.90 -34.71
N PHE A 14 38.10 13.30 -34.29
CA PHE A 14 38.32 11.85 -34.25
C PHE A 14 38.50 11.30 -32.83
N ALA A 15 38.15 12.06 -31.79
CA ALA A 15 38.15 11.56 -30.43
C ALA A 15 37.19 10.36 -30.30
N ALA A 16 37.66 9.27 -29.70
CA ALA A 16 36.81 8.11 -29.42
C ALA A 16 35.67 8.54 -28.47
N PRO A 17 34.40 8.13 -28.72
CA PRO A 17 33.28 8.50 -27.86
C PRO A 17 33.58 8.13 -26.41
N GLN A 18 33.45 9.08 -25.48
CA GLN A 18 33.67 8.75 -24.08
C GLN A 18 32.55 7.84 -23.61
N ALA A 19 32.80 6.94 -22.65
CA ALA A 19 31.79 6.01 -22.16
C ALA A 19 30.51 6.71 -21.63
N ASN A 20 30.61 7.99 -21.26
CA ASN A 20 29.47 8.82 -20.87
C ASN A 20 28.61 9.29 -22.05
N ASP A 21 29.15 9.38 -23.27
CA ASP A 21 28.41 9.81 -24.47
C ASP A 21 27.55 8.68 -25.05
N LEU A 22 27.89 7.42 -24.71
CA LEU A 22 27.15 6.21 -25.10
C LEU A 22 26.02 5.88 -24.13
N LEU A 23 25.99 6.51 -22.95
CA LEU A 23 24.87 6.39 -22.04
C LEU A 23 23.74 7.27 -22.59
N PRO A 24 22.53 6.72 -22.84
CA PRO A 24 21.40 7.57 -23.16
C PRO A 24 21.27 8.62 -22.05
N PRO A 25 21.04 9.91 -22.40
CA PRO A 25 20.93 10.96 -21.40
C PRO A 25 19.93 10.52 -20.33
N PRO A 26 20.19 10.82 -19.03
CA PRO A 26 19.24 10.47 -17.99
C PRO A 26 17.87 11.00 -18.43
N ALA A 27 16.85 10.13 -18.43
CA ALA A 27 15.48 10.46 -18.84
C ALA A 27 14.94 11.62 -18.00
N SER A 28 15.30 12.84 -18.40
CA SER A 28 15.10 14.08 -17.67
C SER A 28 14.37 15.11 -18.53
N GLY A 29 14.18 14.87 -19.83
CA GLY A 29 13.34 15.72 -20.69
C GLY A 29 11.87 15.30 -20.74
N ASP A 30 11.57 14.00 -20.66
CA ASP A 30 10.26 13.48 -21.07
C ASP A 30 9.22 13.51 -19.94
N GLU A 31 9.66 13.46 -18.68
CA GLU A 31 8.77 13.41 -17.51
C GLU A 31 8.44 14.80 -16.90
N GLU A 32 9.23 15.84 -17.22
CA GLU A 32 9.01 17.20 -16.68
C GLU A 32 7.80 17.93 -17.31
N GLY A 33 7.38 17.52 -18.52
CA GLY A 33 6.24 18.12 -19.22
C GLY A 33 4.87 17.53 -18.90
N LEU A 34 4.80 16.44 -18.12
CA LEU A 34 3.53 15.74 -17.86
C LEU A 34 2.81 16.33 -16.63
N PRO A 35 1.47 16.54 -16.70
CA PRO A 35 0.72 17.12 -15.59
C PRO A 35 0.77 16.23 -14.35
N PHE A 36 1.21 16.79 -13.22
CA PHE A 36 1.30 16.10 -11.94
C PHE A 36 -0.08 15.88 -11.31
N GLN A 37 -0.71 14.74 -11.62
CA GLN A 37 -2.03 14.35 -11.12
C GLN A 37 -1.98 12.97 -10.43
N PRO A 38 -1.30 12.86 -9.28
CA PRO A 38 -0.96 11.56 -8.67
C PRO A 38 -2.19 10.71 -8.33
N PHE A 39 -3.30 11.35 -7.92
CA PHE A 39 -4.56 10.64 -7.62
C PHE A 39 -5.20 9.96 -8.83
N ARG A 40 -4.91 10.41 -10.05
CA ARG A 40 -5.41 9.79 -11.29
C ARG A 40 -4.39 8.82 -11.86
N THR A 41 -3.12 9.20 -11.92
CA THR A 41 -2.09 8.39 -12.59
C THR A 41 -1.67 7.17 -11.79
N ILE A 42 -1.87 7.14 -10.47
CA ILE A 42 -1.55 5.96 -9.63
C ILE A 42 -2.33 4.71 -10.08
N TRP A 43 -3.54 4.88 -10.63
CA TRP A 43 -4.41 3.79 -11.07
C TRP A 43 -3.96 3.13 -12.38
N THR A 44 -3.15 3.78 -13.20
CA THR A 44 -2.77 3.24 -14.52
C THR A 44 -1.27 3.16 -14.70
N ALA A 45 -0.51 4.04 -14.02
CA ALA A 45 0.94 4.10 -14.03
C ALA A 45 1.50 4.23 -12.60
N PRO A 46 1.32 3.22 -11.72
CA PRO A 46 1.71 3.28 -10.31
C PRO A 46 3.21 3.52 -10.10
N ARG A 47 4.06 2.84 -10.91
CA ARG A 47 5.52 2.97 -10.84
C ARG A 47 5.97 4.41 -11.16
N ARG A 48 5.51 4.95 -12.29
CA ARG A 48 5.81 6.34 -12.67
C ARG A 48 5.31 7.33 -11.60
N THR A 49 4.08 7.11 -11.11
CA THR A 49 3.46 8.02 -10.14
C THR A 49 4.21 8.05 -8.81
N ILE A 50 4.58 6.90 -8.24
CA ILE A 50 5.32 6.89 -6.97
C ILE A 50 6.73 7.45 -7.14
N ARG A 51 7.38 7.23 -8.29
CA ARG A 51 8.68 7.83 -8.61
C ARG A 51 8.59 9.35 -8.58
N GLN A 52 7.57 9.93 -9.23
CA GLN A 52 7.34 11.38 -9.21
C GLN A 52 7.01 11.90 -7.81
N ILE A 53 6.16 11.21 -7.05
CA ILE A 53 5.83 11.58 -5.66
C ILE A 53 7.09 11.62 -4.80
N VAL A 54 7.88 10.56 -4.81
CA VAL A 54 9.10 10.44 -4.00
C VAL A 54 10.16 11.48 -4.38
N ARG A 55 10.34 11.74 -5.69
CA ARG A 55 11.26 12.77 -6.19
C ARG A 55 10.83 14.17 -5.75
N ARG A 56 9.54 14.48 -5.79
CA ARG A 56 9.02 15.81 -5.47
C ARG A 56 8.89 16.05 -3.96
N ASN A 57 8.19 15.16 -3.26
CA ASN A 57 8.02 15.20 -1.82
C ASN A 57 7.59 13.81 -1.30
N ARG A 58 8.53 13.09 -0.69
CA ARG A 58 8.29 11.76 -0.09
C ARG A 58 7.26 11.74 1.04
N TYR A 59 6.88 12.89 1.61
CA TYR A 59 5.86 12.99 2.66
C TYR A 59 4.48 13.40 2.12
N LEU A 60 4.33 13.59 0.80
CA LEU A 60 3.10 14.07 0.19
C LEU A 60 1.92 13.15 0.52
N HIS A 61 0.95 13.70 1.26
CA HIS A 61 -0.29 13.04 1.71
C HIS A 61 -0.10 11.73 2.50
N VAL A 62 1.11 11.43 2.99
CA VAL A 62 1.38 10.15 3.67
C VAL A 62 0.49 9.97 4.91
N ILE A 63 0.48 10.95 5.81
CA ILE A 63 -0.33 10.92 7.04
C ILE A 63 -1.83 10.76 6.74
N PRO A 64 -2.49 11.65 5.96
CA PRO A 64 -3.93 11.53 5.72
C PRO A 64 -4.31 10.23 5.00
N LEU A 65 -3.51 9.75 4.05
CA LEU A 65 -3.77 8.48 3.36
C LEU A 65 -3.65 7.28 4.31
N LEU A 66 -2.65 7.27 5.20
CA LEU A 66 -2.53 6.21 6.21
C LEU A 66 -3.71 6.25 7.20
N CYS A 67 -4.13 7.44 7.65
CA CYS A 67 -5.28 7.57 8.53
C CYS A 67 -6.57 7.06 7.88
N LEU A 68 -6.88 7.50 6.66
CA LEU A 68 -8.06 7.07 5.91
C LEU A 68 -8.00 5.58 5.54
N GLY A 69 -6.83 5.08 5.15
CA GLY A 69 -6.61 3.66 4.89
C GLY A 69 -6.81 2.81 6.15
N GLY A 70 -6.41 3.32 7.32
CA GLY A 70 -6.64 2.69 8.61
C GLY A 70 -8.12 2.63 9.00
N VAL A 71 -8.87 3.71 8.78
CA VAL A 71 -10.34 3.74 8.95
C VAL A 71 -11.00 2.71 8.03
N ALA A 72 -10.66 2.70 6.75
CA ALA A 72 -11.19 1.74 5.78
C ALA A 72 -10.90 0.30 6.20
N GLN A 73 -9.68 0.02 6.67
CA GLN A 73 -9.29 -1.30 7.14
C GLN A 73 -9.99 -1.71 8.45
N ALA A 74 -10.20 -0.77 9.38
CA ALA A 74 -10.92 -1.03 10.62
C ALA A 74 -12.39 -1.39 10.35
N LEU A 75 -13.04 -0.65 9.43
CA LEU A 75 -14.41 -0.91 9.00
C LEU A 75 -14.54 -2.28 8.32
N GLU A 76 -13.64 -2.60 7.38
CA GLU A 76 -13.61 -3.89 6.70
C GLU A 76 -13.40 -5.06 7.70
N ARG A 77 -12.50 -4.89 8.67
CA ARG A 77 -12.26 -5.90 9.72
C ARG A 77 -13.45 -6.07 10.64
N ALA A 78 -14.12 -4.98 11.01
CA ALA A 78 -15.31 -5.04 11.83
C ALA A 78 -16.42 -5.85 11.18
N ALA A 79 -16.64 -5.65 9.88
CA ALA A 79 -17.63 -6.40 9.12
C ALA A 79 -17.25 -7.89 8.96
N LYS A 80 -15.99 -8.19 8.64
CA LYS A 80 -15.51 -9.58 8.50
C LYS A 80 -15.54 -10.37 9.80
N ARG A 81 -15.39 -9.71 10.95
CA ARG A 81 -15.38 -10.33 12.28
C ARG A 81 -16.73 -10.26 12.99
N SER A 82 -17.76 -9.76 12.32
CA SER A 82 -19.11 -9.61 12.90
C SER A 82 -19.10 -8.86 14.24
N VAL A 83 -18.28 -7.81 14.36
CA VAL A 83 -18.06 -7.10 15.64
C VAL A 83 -19.36 -6.49 16.19
N GLY A 84 -20.31 -6.17 15.31
CA GLY A 84 -21.64 -5.68 15.68
C GLY A 84 -22.51 -6.69 16.43
N ASP A 85 -22.13 -7.98 16.48
CA ASP A 85 -22.80 -8.98 17.33
C ASP A 85 -22.48 -8.76 18.82
N SER A 86 -21.31 -8.16 19.11
CA SER A 86 -20.78 -8.02 20.48
C SER A 86 -20.87 -6.60 21.03
N ILE A 87 -20.96 -5.58 20.18
CA ILE A 87 -20.96 -4.17 20.61
C ILE A 87 -22.01 -3.34 19.86
N GLY A 88 -22.51 -2.29 20.51
CA GLY A 88 -23.45 -1.35 19.92
C GLY A 88 -22.85 -0.45 18.83
N PRO A 89 -23.70 0.19 17.99
CA PRO A 89 -23.27 1.03 16.86
C PRO A 89 -22.38 2.20 17.29
N GLN A 90 -22.73 2.88 18.39
CA GLN A 90 -21.99 4.04 18.87
C GLN A 90 -20.54 3.68 19.23
N THR A 91 -20.35 2.59 19.97
CA THR A 91 -19.03 2.06 20.35
C THR A 91 -18.25 1.62 19.12
N LEU A 92 -18.91 0.93 18.17
CA LEU A 92 -18.29 0.50 16.93
C LEU A 92 -17.72 1.67 16.12
N PHE A 93 -18.54 2.71 15.87
CA PHE A 93 -18.10 3.87 15.11
C PHE A 93 -17.04 4.68 15.85
N ALA A 94 -17.14 4.81 17.18
CA ALA A 94 -16.09 5.44 17.99
C ALA A 94 -14.75 4.70 17.82
N ILE A 95 -14.74 3.38 17.94
CA ILE A 95 -13.53 2.57 17.73
C ILE A 95 -12.97 2.80 16.32
N ILE A 96 -13.80 2.78 15.28
CA ILE A 96 -13.34 2.96 13.90
C ILE A 96 -12.75 4.36 13.67
N VAL A 97 -13.37 5.41 14.19
CA VAL A 97 -12.92 6.80 14.02
C VAL A 97 -11.65 7.09 14.82
N PHE A 98 -11.47 6.51 16.00
CA PHE A 98 -10.29 6.77 16.85
C PHE A 98 -9.16 5.75 16.64
N LEU A 99 -9.45 4.44 16.70
CA LEU A 99 -8.44 3.40 16.55
C LEU A 99 -8.12 3.13 15.07
N GLY A 100 -9.01 3.46 14.13
CA GLY A 100 -8.74 3.32 12.70
C GLY A 100 -7.53 4.13 12.25
N PRO A 101 -7.48 5.47 12.46
CA PRO A 101 -6.34 6.28 12.10
C PRO A 101 -5.04 5.86 12.80
N LEU A 102 -5.11 5.58 14.11
CA LEU A 102 -3.96 5.10 14.88
C LEU A 102 -3.42 3.77 14.33
N GLY A 103 -4.31 2.84 14.03
CA GLY A 103 -3.98 1.56 13.40
C GLY A 103 -3.41 1.74 12.00
N GLY A 104 -3.87 2.73 11.23
CA GLY A 104 -3.34 3.09 9.92
C GLY A 104 -1.91 3.63 10.00
N LEU A 105 -1.62 4.52 10.95
CA LEU A 105 -0.28 5.06 11.18
C LEU A 105 0.69 3.99 11.67
N PHE A 106 0.30 3.25 12.72
CA PHE A 106 1.12 2.17 13.27
C PHE A 106 1.31 1.03 12.27
N GLY A 107 0.24 0.60 11.62
CA GLY A 107 0.27 -0.44 10.60
C GLY A 107 1.08 -0.03 9.38
N GLY A 108 0.94 1.22 8.92
CA GLY A 108 1.74 1.77 7.82
C GLY A 108 3.23 1.81 8.15
N TRP A 109 3.57 2.24 9.38
CA TRP A 109 4.94 2.21 9.89
C TRP A 109 5.49 0.77 9.95
N LEU A 110 4.73 -0.15 10.52
CA LEU A 110 5.13 -1.54 10.68
C LEU A 110 5.34 -2.23 9.33
N VAL A 111 4.41 -2.06 8.39
CA VAL A 111 4.52 -2.60 7.04
C VAL A 111 5.72 -2.02 6.31
N ALA A 112 5.95 -0.69 6.37
CA ALA A 112 7.11 -0.07 5.74
C ALA A 112 8.43 -0.58 6.34
N MET A 113 8.48 -0.83 7.66
CA MET A 113 9.65 -1.40 8.33
C MET A 113 9.91 -2.84 7.89
N LEU A 114 8.88 -3.69 7.91
CA LEU A 114 8.97 -5.08 7.45
C LEU A 114 9.47 -5.14 6.00
N LEU A 115 8.87 -4.34 5.11
CA LEU A 115 9.26 -4.25 3.69
C LEU A 115 10.70 -3.77 3.48
N ARG A 116 11.24 -2.96 4.40
CA ARG A 116 12.62 -2.50 4.36
C ARG A 116 13.58 -3.64 4.73
N VAL A 117 13.28 -4.34 5.83
CA VAL A 117 14.09 -5.46 6.32
C VAL A 117 14.09 -6.60 5.30
N SER A 118 12.90 -7.08 4.91
CA SER A 118 12.75 -8.13 3.91
C SER A 118 13.31 -7.71 2.55
N GLY A 119 13.10 -6.45 2.17
CA GLY A 119 13.60 -5.91 0.91
C GLY A 119 15.12 -5.93 0.85
N GLY A 120 15.79 -5.61 1.95
CA GLY A 120 17.25 -5.68 2.06
C GLY A 120 17.82 -7.08 1.77
N TRP A 121 17.11 -8.14 2.17
CA TRP A 121 17.54 -9.52 1.93
C TRP A 121 17.54 -9.92 0.44
N ILE A 122 16.69 -9.28 -0.36
CA ILE A 122 16.55 -9.54 -1.80
C ILE A 122 17.13 -8.40 -2.66
N GLY A 123 17.99 -7.55 -2.08
CA GLY A 123 18.74 -6.51 -2.79
C GLY A 123 18.01 -5.17 -2.95
N GLY A 124 16.90 -4.95 -2.24
CA GLY A 124 16.18 -3.67 -2.18
C GLY A 124 16.97 -2.58 -1.46
N ARG A 125 16.83 -1.33 -1.91
CA ARG A 125 17.65 -0.18 -1.47
C ARG A 125 16.85 1.02 -0.95
N ALA A 126 15.54 0.86 -0.74
CA ALA A 126 14.70 1.97 -0.30
C ALA A 126 14.95 2.38 1.16
N ASP A 127 14.93 3.68 1.43
CA ASP A 127 14.80 4.19 2.79
C ASP A 127 13.35 4.03 3.29
N PHE A 128 13.22 4.05 4.61
CA PHE A 128 11.94 3.90 5.30
C PHE A 128 10.87 4.88 4.79
N THR A 129 11.25 6.14 4.57
CA THR A 129 10.30 7.19 4.18
C THR A 129 9.69 6.95 2.79
N ARG A 130 10.49 6.48 1.83
CA ARG A 130 9.96 6.14 0.50
C ARG A 130 9.02 4.95 0.55
N LEU A 131 9.32 3.96 1.38
CA LEU A 131 8.42 2.82 1.60
C LEU A 131 7.12 3.24 2.27
N GLN A 132 7.19 4.17 3.24
CA GLN A 132 6.00 4.74 3.86
C GLN A 132 5.13 5.46 2.82
N ALA A 133 5.73 6.20 1.88
CA ALA A 133 5.01 6.79 0.76
C ALA A 133 4.36 5.74 -0.14
N ALA A 134 5.07 4.67 -0.49
CA ALA A 134 4.53 3.57 -1.30
C ALA A 134 3.32 2.90 -0.63
N VAL A 135 3.42 2.62 0.68
CA VAL A 135 2.33 2.03 1.48
C VAL A 135 1.13 2.98 1.56
N ALA A 136 1.37 4.27 1.81
CA ALA A 136 0.30 5.27 1.88
C ALA A 136 -0.43 5.42 0.54
N TRP A 137 0.29 5.59 -0.57
CA TRP A 137 -0.32 5.80 -1.89
C TRP A 137 -0.97 4.55 -2.47
N SER A 138 -0.50 3.35 -2.13
CA SER A 138 -1.17 2.10 -2.51
C SER A 138 -2.46 1.82 -1.72
N SER A 139 -2.75 2.57 -0.66
CA SER A 139 -3.99 2.44 0.12
C SER A 139 -5.21 3.06 -0.56
N LEU A 140 -5.03 3.83 -1.64
CA LEU A 140 -6.10 4.56 -2.34
C LEU A 140 -7.32 3.70 -2.70
N PRO A 141 -7.20 2.47 -3.23
CA PRO A 141 -8.36 1.63 -3.53
C PRO A 141 -9.18 1.29 -2.29
N LYS A 142 -8.55 1.13 -1.12
CA LYS A 142 -9.25 0.92 0.15
C LYS A 142 -9.99 2.18 0.58
N ILE A 143 -9.40 3.35 0.40
CA ILE A 143 -10.03 4.65 0.69
C ILE A 143 -11.25 4.86 -0.22
N VAL A 144 -11.16 4.52 -1.52
CA VAL A 144 -12.32 4.52 -2.41
C VAL A 144 -13.37 3.51 -1.96
N GLY A 145 -12.94 2.35 -1.47
CA GLY A 145 -13.83 1.36 -0.85
C GLY A 145 -14.60 1.90 0.35
N LEU A 146 -14.04 2.84 1.13
CA LEU A 146 -14.74 3.51 2.23
C LEU A 146 -15.99 4.26 1.74
N ALA A 147 -15.95 4.85 0.55
CA ALA A 147 -17.13 5.51 -0.03
C ALA A 147 -18.22 4.49 -0.40
N LEU A 148 -17.84 3.28 -0.82
CA LEU A 148 -18.79 2.18 -1.05
C LEU A 148 -19.42 1.67 0.24
N TRP A 149 -18.78 1.83 1.39
CA TRP A 149 -19.40 1.46 2.67
C TRP A 149 -20.59 2.35 3.05
N LEU A 150 -20.64 3.61 2.62
CA LEU A 150 -21.73 4.52 2.97
C LEU A 150 -23.11 4.02 2.53
N PRO A 151 -23.36 3.69 1.25
CA PRO A 151 -24.63 3.11 0.84
C PRO A 151 -24.85 1.73 1.49
N LEU A 152 -23.82 0.90 1.65
CA LEU A 152 -23.98 -0.41 2.28
C LEU A 152 -24.49 -0.30 3.73
N ILE A 153 -23.94 0.63 4.51
CA ILE A 153 -24.37 0.93 5.88
C ILE A 153 -25.75 1.59 5.87
N ALA A 154 -26.06 2.45 4.90
CA ALA A 154 -27.40 3.03 4.78
C ALA A 154 -28.48 1.98 4.50
N LEU A 155 -28.16 0.94 3.71
CA LEU A 155 -29.08 -0.15 3.36
C LEU A 155 -29.19 -1.20 4.48
N LEU A 156 -28.07 -1.62 5.07
CA LEU A 156 -28.02 -2.75 6.02
C LEU A 156 -28.02 -2.30 7.48
N GLY A 157 -27.69 -1.03 7.76
CA GLY A 157 -27.44 -0.53 9.10
C GLY A 157 -26.38 -1.35 9.81
N MET A 158 -26.67 -1.74 11.06
CA MET A 158 -25.77 -2.59 11.86
C MET A 158 -25.62 -4.00 11.31
N ARG A 159 -26.55 -4.48 10.46
CA ARG A 159 -26.49 -5.85 9.93
C ARG A 159 -25.23 -6.09 9.11
N ALA A 160 -24.66 -5.03 8.51
CA ALA A 160 -23.38 -5.06 7.79
C ALA A 160 -22.19 -5.49 8.68
N PHE A 161 -22.35 -5.44 10.00
CA PHE A 161 -21.32 -5.78 10.98
C PHE A 161 -21.71 -6.97 11.86
N THR A 162 -22.77 -7.70 11.53
CA THR A 162 -23.26 -8.86 12.31
C THR A 162 -22.99 -10.16 11.57
N SER A 163 -23.19 -11.32 12.19
CA SER A 163 -23.16 -12.62 11.49
C SER A 163 -24.37 -12.84 10.57
N VAL A 164 -25.39 -12.02 10.70
CA VAL A 164 -26.71 -12.17 10.07
C VAL A 164 -26.82 -11.40 8.72
N GLN A 165 -25.67 -11.07 8.12
CA GLN A 165 -25.55 -10.22 6.91
C GLN A 165 -26.42 -10.70 5.75
N PHE A 166 -26.61 -12.02 5.65
CA PHE A 166 -27.28 -12.70 4.55
C PHE A 166 -28.68 -13.26 4.87
N GLN A 167 -29.21 -13.11 6.10
CA GLN A 167 -30.62 -13.47 6.40
C GLN A 167 -31.58 -12.38 5.88
N VAL A 168 -31.43 -12.05 4.61
CA VAL A 168 -32.36 -11.19 3.88
C VAL A 168 -33.44 -12.10 3.34
N GLU A 169 -34.25 -12.66 4.24
CA GLU A 169 -35.23 -13.72 3.91
C GLU A 169 -36.41 -13.22 3.03
N SER A 170 -36.41 -11.95 2.59
CA SER A 170 -37.58 -11.33 1.95
C SER A 170 -37.29 -10.37 0.79
N ALA A 171 -36.03 -10.17 0.36
CA ALA A 171 -35.72 -9.19 -0.69
C ALA A 171 -34.56 -9.64 -1.62
N PRO A 172 -34.84 -10.39 -2.71
CA PRO A 172 -33.80 -10.85 -3.65
C PRO A 172 -33.01 -9.70 -4.31
N THR A 173 -33.61 -8.52 -4.46
CA THR A 173 -32.93 -7.31 -4.96
C THR A 173 -31.82 -6.83 -4.01
N LEU A 174 -32.05 -6.88 -2.70
CA LEU A 174 -31.07 -6.46 -1.69
C LEU A 174 -29.86 -7.41 -1.66
N VAL A 175 -30.08 -8.72 -1.84
CA VAL A 175 -29.01 -9.71 -1.97
C VAL A 175 -28.12 -9.41 -3.17
N GLY A 176 -28.72 -9.09 -4.33
CA GLY A 176 -27.99 -8.72 -5.53
C GLY A 176 -27.11 -7.48 -5.34
N VAL A 177 -27.64 -6.45 -4.66
CA VAL A 177 -26.87 -5.24 -4.33
C VAL A 177 -25.70 -5.56 -3.40
N VAL A 178 -25.93 -6.27 -2.29
CA VAL A 178 -24.86 -6.65 -1.35
C VAL A 178 -23.76 -7.46 -2.04
N LEU A 179 -24.13 -8.39 -2.91
CA LEU A 179 -23.18 -9.19 -3.68
C LEU A 179 -22.36 -8.32 -4.62
N ALA A 180 -23.00 -7.43 -5.38
CA ALA A 180 -22.32 -6.51 -6.29
C ALA A 180 -21.33 -5.59 -5.54
N MET A 181 -21.74 -5.08 -4.37
CA MET A 181 -20.87 -4.27 -3.51
C MET A 181 -19.69 -5.08 -2.96
N SER A 182 -19.92 -6.33 -2.55
CA SER A 182 -18.88 -7.22 -2.05
C SER A 182 -17.85 -7.53 -3.14
N VAL A 183 -18.31 -7.79 -4.38
CA VAL A 183 -17.43 -7.97 -5.55
C VAL A 183 -16.63 -6.70 -5.83
N ALA A 184 -17.25 -5.51 -5.78
CA ALA A 184 -16.53 -4.26 -5.97
C ALA A 184 -15.44 -4.04 -4.92
N LEU A 185 -15.72 -4.32 -3.64
CA LEU A 185 -14.73 -4.24 -2.55
C LEU A 185 -13.59 -5.26 -2.75
N LEU A 186 -13.89 -6.46 -3.24
CA LEU A 186 -12.89 -7.48 -3.55
C LEU A 186 -11.97 -7.01 -4.70
N VAL A 187 -12.54 -6.46 -5.77
CA VAL A 187 -11.78 -5.89 -6.90
C VAL A 187 -10.86 -4.78 -6.42
N LEU A 188 -11.36 -3.84 -5.60
CA LEU A 188 -10.54 -2.77 -5.02
C LEU A 188 -9.44 -3.31 -4.10
N SER A 189 -9.69 -4.40 -3.37
CA SER A 189 -8.70 -5.04 -2.51
C SER A 189 -7.56 -5.66 -3.33
N ILE A 190 -7.90 -6.38 -4.40
CA ILE A 190 -6.93 -6.95 -5.34
C ILE A 190 -6.14 -5.81 -6.01
N TRP A 191 -6.83 -4.77 -6.45
CA TRP A 191 -6.18 -3.62 -7.07
C TRP A 191 -5.22 -2.90 -6.11
N GLY A 192 -5.60 -2.75 -4.84
CA GLY A 192 -4.72 -2.22 -3.79
C GLY A 192 -3.44 -3.04 -3.61
N LEU A 193 -3.53 -4.37 -3.70
CA LEU A 193 -2.34 -5.23 -3.68
C LEU A 193 -1.46 -5.03 -4.91
N VAL A 194 -2.05 -4.90 -6.09
CA VAL A 194 -1.32 -4.60 -7.34
C VAL A 194 -0.58 -3.27 -7.22
N LEU A 195 -1.23 -2.23 -6.70
CA LEU A 195 -0.59 -0.93 -6.45
C LEU A 195 0.55 -1.06 -5.44
N LEU A 196 0.35 -1.78 -4.33
CA LEU A 196 1.39 -1.98 -3.33
C LEU A 196 2.62 -2.67 -3.93
N CYS A 197 2.44 -3.77 -4.68
CA CYS A 197 3.55 -4.49 -5.31
C CYS A 197 4.32 -3.59 -6.29
N ASN A 198 3.61 -2.83 -7.13
CA ASN A 198 4.24 -1.94 -8.11
C ASN A 198 4.98 -0.77 -7.46
N THR A 199 4.35 -0.12 -6.48
CA THR A 199 4.95 1.03 -5.78
C THR A 199 6.15 0.62 -4.95
N VAL A 200 6.09 -0.51 -4.25
CA VAL A 200 7.21 -1.10 -3.51
C VAL A 200 8.33 -1.51 -4.45
N ALA A 201 8.03 -2.20 -5.57
CA ALA A 201 9.04 -2.58 -6.55
C ALA A 201 9.81 -1.35 -7.07
N GLU A 202 9.08 -0.29 -7.40
CA GLU A 202 9.69 0.93 -7.90
C GLU A 202 10.60 1.59 -6.86
N VAL A 203 10.09 1.78 -5.64
CA VAL A 203 10.83 2.46 -4.56
C VAL A 203 12.05 1.66 -4.13
N GLN A 204 11.97 0.33 -4.12
CA GLN A 204 13.08 -0.57 -3.81
C GLN A 204 14.13 -0.66 -4.93
N GLY A 205 13.80 -0.22 -6.15
CA GLY A 205 14.67 -0.32 -7.32
C GLY A 205 14.62 -1.68 -8.02
N PHE A 206 13.56 -2.46 -7.83
CA PHE A 206 13.38 -3.73 -8.51
C PHE A 206 12.95 -3.53 -9.97
N ARG A 207 13.48 -4.35 -10.88
CA ARG A 207 13.14 -4.28 -12.32
C ARG A 207 11.69 -4.71 -12.60
N SER A 208 11.14 -5.62 -11.80
CA SER A 208 9.82 -6.24 -12.03
C SER A 208 8.88 -6.06 -10.85
N ALA A 209 7.58 -5.95 -11.13
CA ALA A 209 6.52 -5.94 -10.10
C ALA A 209 6.45 -7.26 -9.32
N TRP A 210 6.86 -8.38 -9.93
CA TRP A 210 6.94 -9.69 -9.28
C TRP A 210 7.95 -9.73 -8.13
N ALA A 211 9.06 -9.00 -8.24
CA ALA A 211 10.00 -8.84 -7.13
C ALA A 211 9.41 -7.98 -6.01
N GLY A 212 8.53 -7.02 -6.35
CA GLY A 212 7.72 -6.29 -5.36
C GLY A 212 6.76 -7.20 -4.62
N LEU A 213 6.04 -8.09 -5.33
CA LEU A 213 5.20 -9.12 -4.72
C LEU A 213 6.02 -10.04 -3.81
N GLY A 214 7.20 -10.49 -4.27
CA GLY A 214 8.13 -11.28 -3.47
C GLY A 214 8.52 -10.57 -2.17
N ASN A 215 8.80 -9.25 -2.22
CA ASN A 215 9.09 -8.47 -1.03
C ASN A 215 7.88 -8.39 -0.07
N VAL A 216 6.67 -8.18 -0.61
CA VAL A 216 5.44 -8.14 0.19
C VAL A 216 5.18 -9.49 0.88
N LEU A 217 5.33 -10.60 0.15
CA LEU A 217 5.18 -11.94 0.72
C LEU A 217 6.23 -12.23 1.78
N LEU A 218 7.47 -11.83 1.56
CA LEU A 218 8.56 -12.00 2.52
C LEU A 218 8.33 -11.18 3.79
N ALA A 219 7.82 -9.95 3.67
CA ALA A 219 7.41 -9.12 4.79
C ALA A 219 6.25 -9.76 5.60
N VAL A 220 5.29 -10.38 4.91
CA VAL A 220 4.19 -11.12 5.56
C VAL A 220 4.74 -12.34 6.30
N LEU A 221 5.63 -13.11 5.67
CA LEU A 221 6.26 -14.28 6.30
C LEU A 221 7.06 -13.90 7.54
N LEU A 222 7.82 -12.80 7.46
CA LEU A 222 8.60 -12.24 8.56
C LEU A 222 7.73 -11.88 9.78
N LEU A 223 6.46 -11.53 9.56
CA LEU A 223 5.51 -11.25 10.64
C LEU A 223 4.80 -12.53 11.13
N ILE A 224 4.36 -13.41 10.22
CA ILE A 224 3.52 -14.56 10.55
C ILE A 224 4.33 -15.67 11.25
N VAL A 225 5.54 -15.98 10.80
CA VAL A 225 6.36 -17.07 11.38
C VAL A 225 6.61 -16.90 12.89
N PRO A 226 7.13 -15.75 13.37
CA PRO A 226 7.32 -15.57 14.82
C PRO A 226 6.00 -15.57 15.58
N LEU A 227 4.91 -15.03 15.00
CA LEU A 227 3.60 -15.04 15.63
C LEU A 227 3.08 -16.48 15.84
N ILE A 228 3.21 -17.34 14.83
CA ILE A 228 2.83 -18.76 14.94
C ILE A 228 3.68 -19.45 16.01
N ALA A 229 4.99 -19.21 16.04
CA ALA A 229 5.88 -19.81 17.04
C ALA A 229 5.47 -19.42 18.47
N ILE A 230 5.14 -18.14 18.70
CA ILE A 230 4.67 -17.65 20.01
C ILE A 230 3.35 -18.32 20.40
N VAL A 231 2.39 -18.41 19.47
CA VAL A 231 1.09 -19.06 19.73
C VAL A 231 1.29 -20.54 20.06
N MET A 232 2.12 -21.25 19.30
CA MET A 232 2.42 -22.67 19.57
C MET A 232 3.08 -22.87 20.93
N MET A 233 4.00 -21.98 21.31
CA MET A 233 4.63 -22.01 22.64
C MET A 233 3.61 -21.76 23.75
N ALA A 234 2.72 -20.78 23.59
CA ALA A 234 1.68 -20.47 24.58
C ALA A 234 0.69 -21.63 24.75
N VAL A 235 0.25 -22.25 23.66
CA VAL A 235 -0.62 -23.43 23.69
C VAL A 235 0.09 -24.62 24.33
N GLY A 236 1.36 -24.88 23.97
CA GLY A 236 2.15 -25.95 24.57
C GLY A 236 2.32 -25.80 26.08
N ILE A 237 2.58 -24.58 26.57
CA ILE A 237 2.64 -24.29 28.01
C ILE A 237 1.28 -24.58 28.66
N GLY A 238 0.18 -24.12 28.05
CA GLY A 238 -1.17 -24.36 28.57
C GLY A 238 -1.51 -25.84 28.74
N VAL A 239 -1.13 -26.67 27.77
CA VAL A 239 -1.32 -28.13 27.79
C VAL A 239 -0.45 -28.81 28.86
N ILE A 240 0.76 -28.31 29.14
CA ILE A 240 1.62 -28.88 30.20
C ILE A 240 1.07 -28.56 31.59
N THR A 241 0.39 -27.42 31.74
CA THR A 241 -0.16 -26.97 33.02
C THR A 241 -1.57 -27.50 33.34
N SER A 242 -2.24 -28.14 32.38
CA SER A 242 -3.58 -28.74 32.52
C SER A 242 -3.51 -30.24 32.80
#